data_AF-A0A7Y0SPU6-F1
#
_entry.id   AF-A0A7Y0SPU6-F1
#
_cell.length_a   1.000
_cell.length_b   1.000
_cell.length_c   1.000
_cell.angle_alpha   90.00
_cell.angle_beta   90.00
_cell.angle_gamma   90.00
#
_symmetry.space_group_name_H-M   'P 1'
#
loop_
_entity.id
_entity.type
_entity.pdbx_description
1 polymer ?
#
loop_
_entity_poly.entity_id
_entity_poly.type
_entity_poly.pdbx_seq_one_letter_code
_entity_poly.pdbx_strand_id
1 'polypeptide(L)'
;FTVGIICGGVKSRHYTDYLAEKSGASRHNYMSPEYRIKSVDTSASDYSFSCISEEKEKSIRMNKLGDMWGSGLFKAKACDFCDDVTTELADISLGDAWVKPYSDDGQGH
;
A
#
# COMPACT_ATOMS: atom_id res chain seq x y z
N PHE A 1 23.47 -13.64 -6.14
CA PHE A 1 22.06 -14.03 -6.18
C PHE A 1 21.27 -13.13 -5.24
N THR A 2 20.36 -12.33 -5.81
CA THR A 2 19.62 -11.21 -5.23
C THR A 2 18.22 -11.19 -5.84
N VAL A 3 17.21 -10.90 -5.02
CA VAL A 3 15.82 -10.77 -5.46
C VAL A 3 15.34 -9.38 -5.07
N GLY A 4 14.90 -8.60 -6.05
CA GLY A 4 14.39 -7.26 -5.87
C GLY A 4 12.86 -7.22 -5.92
N ILE A 5 12.27 -6.27 -5.20
CA ILE A 5 10.84 -6.00 -5.22
C ILE A 5 10.64 -4.65 -5.90
N ILE A 6 9.76 -4.60 -6.90
CA ILE A 6 9.41 -3.37 -7.63
C ILE A 6 9.03 -2.26 -6.63
N CYS A 7 9.57 -1.06 -6.84
CA CYS A 7 9.40 0.06 -5.93
C CYS A 7 8.89 1.32 -6.65
N GLY A 8 7.68 1.77 -6.30
CA GLY A 8 7.11 3.05 -6.77
C GLY A 8 7.38 4.24 -5.86
N GLY A 9 8.19 4.05 -4.81
CA GLY A 9 8.54 5.07 -3.82
C GLY A 9 8.18 4.70 -2.39
N VAL A 10 9.15 4.85 -1.50
CA VAL A 10 9.00 4.53 -0.07
C VAL A 10 8.12 5.58 0.62
N LYS A 11 7.13 5.11 1.37
CA LYS A 11 6.26 5.96 2.19
C LYS A 11 6.87 6.17 3.57
N SER A 12 6.83 7.42 4.04
CA SER A 12 7.19 7.77 5.41
C SER A 12 6.15 7.29 6.42
N ARG A 13 6.51 7.26 7.71
CA ARG A 13 5.58 6.94 8.82
C ARG A 13 4.29 7.75 8.81
N HIS A 14 4.34 8.99 8.32
CA HIS A 14 3.18 9.86 8.22
C HIS A 14 2.07 9.30 7.33
N TYR A 15 2.40 8.41 6.39
CA TYR A 15 1.41 7.67 5.62
C TYR A 15 0.56 6.78 6.52
N THR A 16 1.20 5.99 7.37
CA THR A 16 0.52 5.09 8.33
C THR A 16 -0.27 5.88 9.37
N ASP A 17 0.31 6.97 9.90
CA ASP A 17 -0.40 7.86 10.85
C ASP A 17 -1.67 8.43 10.21
N TYR A 18 -1.59 8.88 8.95
CA TYR A 18 -2.73 9.41 8.19
C TYR A 18 -3.81 8.34 7.96
N LEU A 19 -3.43 7.14 7.54
CA LEU A 19 -4.39 6.05 7.33
C LEU A 19 -5.08 5.63 8.64
N ALA A 20 -4.33 5.57 9.74
CA ALA A 20 -4.87 5.29 11.07
C ALA A 20 -5.93 6.34 11.46
N GLU A 21 -5.63 7.63 11.35
CA GLU A 21 -6.61 8.70 11.63
C GLU A 21 -7.85 8.60 10.75
N LYS A 22 -7.67 8.33 9.45
CA LYS A 22 -8.80 8.19 8.52
C LYS A 22 -9.66 6.95 8.80
N SER A 23 -9.08 5.90 9.37
CA SER A 23 -9.83 4.73 9.86
C SER A 23 -10.55 4.97 11.19
N GLY A 24 -10.34 6.14 11.82
CA GLY A 24 -10.90 6.48 13.13
C GLY A 24 -10.08 5.97 14.32
N ALA A 25 -8.81 5.62 14.11
CA ALA A 25 -7.84 5.35 15.16
C ALA A 25 -7.10 6.64 15.58
N SER A 26 -6.48 6.62 16.76
CA SER A 26 -5.58 7.70 17.18
C SER A 26 -4.21 7.54 16.50
N ARG A 27 -3.67 8.59 15.88
CA ARG A 27 -2.29 8.59 15.30
C ARG A 27 -1.18 8.19 16.28
N HIS A 28 -1.43 8.25 17.58
CA HIS A 28 -0.44 7.94 18.61
C HIS A 28 -0.64 6.57 19.26
N ASN A 29 -1.78 5.92 19.01
CA ASN A 29 -2.15 4.69 19.69
C ASN A 29 -2.86 3.73 18.72
N TYR A 30 -2.07 3.12 17.84
CA TYR A 30 -2.49 2.02 16.99
C TYR A 30 -1.37 0.99 16.87
N MET A 31 -1.71 -0.24 16.55
CA MET A 31 -0.77 -1.35 16.33
C MET A 31 -1.18 -2.17 15.12
N SER A 32 -0.27 -3.04 14.68
CA SER A 32 -0.52 -4.03 13.62
C SER A 32 -1.15 -3.43 12.35
N PRO A 33 -0.51 -2.42 11.72
CA PRO A 33 -1.03 -1.87 10.47
C PRO A 33 -0.97 -2.92 9.35
N GLU A 34 -2.09 -3.15 8.68
CA GLU A 34 -2.19 -3.98 7.50
C GLU A 34 -2.55 -3.11 6.29
N TYR A 35 -1.63 -3.02 5.33
CA TYR A 35 -1.74 -2.09 4.22
C TYR A 35 -2.62 -2.60 3.06
N ARG A 36 -2.99 -3.88 3.07
CA ARG A 36 -3.77 -4.50 2.01
C ARG A 36 -4.62 -5.66 2.51
N ILE A 37 -5.80 -5.32 3.05
CA ILE A 37 -6.88 -6.30 3.23
C ILE A 37 -7.61 -6.45 1.90
N LYS A 38 -7.56 -7.65 1.34
CA LYS A 38 -8.21 -7.98 0.07
C LYS A 38 -9.73 -8.06 0.23
N SER A 39 -10.45 -7.58 -0.78
CA SER A 39 -11.89 -7.72 -0.89
C SER A 39 -12.18 -8.76 -1.97
N VAL A 40 -12.48 -10.00 -1.58
CA VAL A 40 -12.59 -11.16 -2.49
C VAL A 40 -13.65 -10.95 -3.59
N ASP A 41 -14.73 -10.25 -3.26
CA ASP A 41 -15.89 -10.08 -4.14
C ASP A 41 -15.76 -8.89 -5.13
N THR A 42 -14.61 -8.23 -5.20
CA THR A 42 -14.39 -7.03 -6.01
C THR A 42 -13.09 -7.11 -6.82
N SER A 43 -12.64 -6.04 -7.46
CA SER A 43 -11.34 -6.02 -8.14
C SER A 43 -10.18 -6.05 -7.15
N ALA A 44 -9.00 -6.52 -7.58
CA ALA A 44 -7.79 -6.53 -6.75
C ALA A 44 -7.38 -5.15 -6.22
N SER A 45 -7.85 -4.08 -6.88
CA SER A 45 -7.54 -2.68 -6.58
C SER A 45 -8.48 -2.07 -5.53
N ASP A 46 -9.61 -2.73 -5.25
CA ASP A 46 -10.53 -2.36 -4.18
C ASP A 46 -10.16 -3.07 -2.88
N TYR A 47 -9.19 -2.51 -2.17
CA TYR A 47 -8.69 -3.04 -0.91
C TYR A 47 -8.80 -2.03 0.23
N SER A 48 -8.64 -2.52 1.46
CA SER A 48 -8.69 -1.69 2.67
C SER A 48 -7.35 -1.66 3.40
N PHE A 49 -7.14 -0.59 4.15
CA PHE A 49 -6.17 -0.54 5.23
C PHE A 49 -6.86 -0.89 6.55
N SER A 50 -6.17 -1.59 7.46
CA SER A 50 -6.59 -1.69 8.87
C SER A 50 -5.46 -1.48 9.85
N CYS A 51 -5.85 -1.22 11.09
CA CYS A 51 -4.99 -1.27 12.26
C CYS A 51 -5.82 -1.61 13.50
N ILE A 52 -5.15 -1.98 14.60
CA ILE A 52 -5.79 -2.20 15.90
C ILE A 52 -5.63 -0.94 16.74
N SER A 53 -6.73 -0.40 17.26
CA SER A 53 -6.77 0.76 18.16
C SER A 53 -7.77 0.50 19.27
N GLU A 54 -7.37 0.68 20.53
CA GLU A 54 -8.22 0.42 21.71
C GLU A 54 -8.86 -0.98 21.67
N GLU A 55 -8.05 -2.00 21.32
CA GLU A 55 -8.47 -3.41 21.18
C GLU A 55 -9.54 -3.66 20.10
N LYS A 56 -9.83 -2.67 19.26
CA LYS A 56 -10.79 -2.77 18.15
C LYS A 56 -10.06 -2.62 16.83
N GLU A 57 -10.47 -3.42 15.85
CA GLU A 57 -10.05 -3.21 14.47
C GLU A 57 -10.68 -1.93 13.92
N LYS A 58 -9.85 -1.10 13.30
CA LYS A 58 -10.24 0.11 12.57
C LYS A 58 -9.78 -0.06 11.14
N SER A 59 -10.69 0.14 10.19
CA SER A 59 -10.38 -0.03 8.78
C SER A 59 -10.97 1.08 7.91
N ILE A 60 -10.34 1.30 6.76
CA ILE A 60 -10.82 2.22 5.74
C ILE A 60 -10.55 1.65 4.36
N ARG A 61 -11.55 1.76 3.47
CA ARG A 61 -11.38 1.44 2.05
C ARG A 61 -10.48 2.49 1.40
N MET A 62 -9.46 2.04 0.67
CA MET A 62 -8.48 2.93 0.06
C MET A 62 -9.08 3.83 -1.02
N ASN A 63 -10.13 3.37 -1.72
CA ASN A 63 -10.85 4.17 -2.71
C ASN A 63 -11.66 5.35 -2.13
N LYS A 64 -11.83 5.42 -0.80
CA LYS A 64 -12.43 6.59 -0.12
C LYS A 64 -11.43 7.71 0.13
N LEU A 65 -10.14 7.45 -0.11
CA LEU A 65 -9.06 8.41 0.04
C LEU A 65 -8.70 9.02 -1.32
N GLY A 66 -8.05 10.18 -1.31
CA GLY A 66 -7.50 10.77 -2.55
C GLY A 66 -6.43 9.88 -3.18
N ASP A 67 -6.00 10.21 -4.39
CA ASP A 67 -4.95 9.47 -5.09
C ASP A 67 -3.64 9.50 -4.28
N MET A 68 -3.31 8.39 -3.62
CA MET A 68 -2.11 8.25 -2.79
C MET A 68 -0.86 7.87 -3.58
N TRP A 69 -1.03 7.43 -4.83
CA TRP A 69 0.02 6.88 -5.66
C TRP A 69 0.54 7.93 -6.65
N GLY A 70 -0.34 8.57 -7.42
CA GLY A 70 0.04 9.60 -8.39
C GLY A 70 0.40 10.95 -7.76
N SER A 71 -0.14 11.28 -6.58
CA SER A 71 0.16 12.56 -5.90
C SER A 71 1.53 12.63 -5.22
N GLY A 72 2.20 11.49 -5.01
CA GLY A 72 3.43 11.43 -4.23
C GLY A 72 3.25 11.72 -2.73
N LEU A 73 2.02 11.75 -2.20
CA LEU A 73 1.78 12.00 -0.78
C LEU A 73 2.59 11.05 0.11
N PHE A 74 3.26 11.63 1.11
CA PHE A 74 4.11 10.96 2.10
C PHE A 74 5.32 10.19 1.53
N LYS A 75 5.61 10.31 0.23
CA LYS A 75 6.80 9.72 -0.40
C LYS A 75 8.06 10.40 0.13
N ALA A 76 9.11 9.63 0.39
CA ALA A 76 10.41 10.19 0.74
C ALA A 76 10.98 11.00 -0.44
N LYS A 77 11.52 12.20 -0.18
CA LYS A 77 12.11 13.08 -1.22
C LYS A 77 13.23 12.40 -2.01
N ALA A 78 13.96 11.46 -1.41
CA ALA A 78 14.98 10.70 -2.11
C ALA A 78 14.40 9.90 -3.30
N CYS A 79 13.16 9.44 -3.20
CA CYS A 79 12.48 8.69 -4.26
C CYS A 79 12.07 9.56 -5.46
N ASP A 80 12.22 10.88 -5.40
CA ASP A 80 12.04 11.76 -6.57
C ASP A 80 13.25 11.74 -7.51
N PHE A 81 14.39 11.23 -7.03
CA PHE A 81 15.63 11.11 -7.80
C PHE A 81 15.95 9.67 -8.19
N CYS A 82 15.14 8.70 -7.75
CA CYS A 82 15.28 7.30 -8.10
C CYS A 82 14.65 7.06 -9.47
N ASP A 83 15.44 6.57 -10.41
CA ASP A 83 15.01 6.14 -11.75
C ASP A 83 14.76 4.63 -11.83
N ASP A 84 15.31 3.84 -10.90
CA ASP A 84 15.10 2.39 -10.82
C ASP A 84 13.76 2.03 -10.16
N VAL A 85 12.79 1.61 -10.99
CA VAL A 85 11.49 1.06 -10.54
C VAL A 85 11.55 -0.47 -10.46
N THR A 86 12.29 -1.11 -11.35
CA THR A 86 12.24 -2.55 -11.61
C THR A 86 13.30 -3.35 -10.88
N THR A 87 14.07 -2.72 -9.99
CA THR A 87 15.24 -3.30 -9.35
C THR A 87 16.17 -3.93 -10.37
N GLU A 88 16.56 -3.15 -11.38
CA GLU A 88 17.19 -3.63 -12.63
C GLU A 88 18.52 -4.37 -12.44
N LEU A 89 19.18 -4.18 -11.31
CA LEU A 89 20.44 -4.85 -10.95
C LEU A 89 20.24 -6.16 -10.16
N ALA A 90 18.99 -6.55 -9.85
CA ALA A 90 18.70 -7.82 -9.17
C ALA A 90 18.79 -9.00 -10.16
N ASP A 91 19.11 -10.20 -9.66
CA ASP A 91 19.07 -11.42 -10.48
C ASP A 91 17.60 -11.77 -10.86
N ILE A 92 16.63 -11.43 -10.00
CA ILE A 92 15.19 -11.59 -10.20
C ILE A 92 14.45 -10.37 -9.64
N SER A 93 13.48 -9.83 -10.38
CA SER A 93 12.59 -8.76 -9.92
C SER A 93 11.14 -9.25 -9.76
N LEU A 94 10.49 -8.89 -8.65
CA LEU A 94 9.13 -9.30 -8.30
C LEU A 94 8.22 -8.09 -8.08
N GLY A 95 7.01 -8.13 -8.63
CA GLY A 95 5.98 -7.12 -8.36
C GLY A 95 4.61 -7.55 -8.88
N ASP A 96 3.58 -6.79 -8.55
CA ASP A 96 2.23 -7.04 -9.05
C ASP A 96 1.99 -6.33 -10.38
N ALA A 97 1.65 -7.11 -11.41
CA ALA A 97 1.50 -6.59 -12.77
C ALA A 97 0.14 -5.91 -13.03
N TRP A 98 -0.79 -5.94 -12.06
CA TRP A 98 -2.17 -5.42 -12.19
C TRP A 98 -2.81 -5.73 -13.55
N VAL A 99 -2.51 -6.92 -14.08
CA VAL A 99 -2.79 -7.31 -15.47
C VAL A 99 -4.10 -8.09 -15.54
N LYS A 100 -4.86 -7.89 -16.63
CA LYS A 100 -6.06 -8.68 -16.89
C LYS A 100 -5.69 -10.14 -17.21
N PRO A 101 -6.49 -11.13 -16.79
CA PRO A 101 -7.76 -10.99 -16.04
C PRO A 101 -7.60 -10.82 -14.52
N TYR A 102 -6.40 -11.02 -13.97
CA TYR A 102 -6.16 -11.08 -12.51
C TYR A 102 -6.48 -9.78 -11.77
N SER A 103 -6.42 -8.62 -12.44
CA SER A 103 -6.84 -7.34 -11.86
C SER A 103 -8.32 -7.32 -11.45
N ASP A 104 -9.13 -8.13 -12.12
CA ASP A 104 -10.59 -8.18 -11.95
C ASP A 104 -10.99 -9.19 -10.85
N ASP A 105 -10.07 -10.03 -10.36
CA ASP A 105 -10.24 -10.92 -9.21
C ASP A 105 -9.68 -10.26 -7.93
N GLY A 106 -10.50 -10.13 -6.88
CA GLY A 106 -10.13 -9.51 -5.60
C GLY A 106 -8.99 -10.19 -4.86
N GLN A 107 -8.76 -11.47 -5.16
CA GLN A 107 -7.64 -12.23 -4.64
C GLN A 107 -6.37 -12.10 -5.50
N GLY A 108 -6.51 -11.68 -6.76
CA GLY A 108 -5.43 -11.39 -7.70
C GLY A 108 -4.79 -12.63 -8.33
N HIS A 109 -5.56 -13.69 -8.60
CA HIS A 109 -5.08 -14.92 -9.25
C HIS A 109 -6.12 -15.56 -10.17
#